data_AF-A0A7Y6BW67-F1
#
_entry.id   AF-A0A7Y6BW67-F1
#
_cell.length_a   1.000
_cell.length_b   1.000
_cell.length_c   1.000
_cell.angle_alpha   90.00
_cell.angle_beta   90.00
_cell.angle_gamma   90.00
#
_symmetry.space_group_name_H-M   'P 1'
#
loop_
_entity.id
_entity.type
_entity.pdbx_description
1 polymer ?
#
loop_
_entity_poly.entity_id
_entity_poly.type
_entity_poly.pdbx_seq_one_letter_code
_entity_poly.pdbx_strand_id
1 'polypeptide(L)'
;MNKQKAAVLCIVEVDEGLLPSHWFKLMKIAEHESTTTQWIPYSLEAECNSVAYGFMRNDLFDEHFLNDLKNTITPVLMDWNLETANGSYTTKSGHVVIMFGHVDHIN
;
A
#
# COMPACT_ATOMS: atom_id res chain seq x y z
N MET A 1 19.24 -3.75 11.62
CA MET A 1 18.67 -4.08 10.29
C MET A 1 18.09 -2.80 9.72
N ASN A 2 18.56 -2.34 8.54
CA ASN A 2 17.95 -1.20 7.88
C ASN A 2 16.54 -1.60 7.46
N LYS A 3 15.54 -0.95 8.05
CA LYS A 3 14.13 -1.08 7.68
C LYS A 3 13.96 -0.50 6.28
N GLN A 4 14.18 -1.32 5.25
CA GLN A 4 14.02 -0.88 3.87
C GLN A 4 12.53 -0.76 3.56
N LYS A 5 12.14 0.40 3.04
CA LYS A 5 10.82 0.63 2.50
C LYS A 5 10.65 -0.26 1.27
N ALA A 6 9.51 -0.95 1.19
CA ALA A 6 9.25 -2.00 0.21
C ALA A 6 7.94 -1.80 -0.56
N ALA A 7 6.97 -1.13 0.05
CA ALA A 7 5.70 -0.84 -0.59
C ALA A 7 5.15 0.51 -0.10
N VAL A 8 4.40 1.18 -0.97
CA VAL A 8 3.60 2.37 -0.69
C VAL A 8 2.18 2.08 -1.15
N LEU A 9 1.17 2.40 -0.35
CA LEU A 9 -0.23 2.15 -0.69
C LEU A 9 -1.19 3.27 -0.27
N CYS A 10 -2.34 3.30 -0.93
CA CYS A 10 -3.55 3.94 -0.43
C CYS A 10 -4.65 2.89 -0.30
N ILE A 11 -5.55 3.10 0.67
CA ILE A 11 -6.77 2.30 0.81
C ILE A 11 -7.92 3.13 0.22
N VAL A 12 -8.80 2.48 -0.54
CA VAL A 12 -9.94 3.10 -1.22
C VAL A 12 -11.17 2.23 -0.99
N GLU A 13 -12.32 2.84 -0.76
CA GLU A 13 -13.59 2.11 -0.69
C GLU A 13 -14.00 1.57 -2.09
N VAL A 14 -14.58 0.37 -2.14
CA VAL A 14 -14.82 -0.39 -3.39
C VAL A 14 -15.83 0.29 -4.31
N ASP A 15 -16.80 0.99 -3.73
CA ASP A 15 -17.82 1.78 -4.42
C ASP A 15 -17.26 3.09 -5.02
N GLU A 16 -16.07 3.48 -4.57
CA GLU A 16 -15.45 4.76 -4.90
C GLU A 16 -14.38 4.64 -5.99
N GLY A 17 -13.55 3.60 -5.92
CA GLY A 17 -12.51 3.30 -6.90
C GLY A 17 -11.38 4.33 -6.97
N LEU A 18 -10.28 3.96 -7.64
CA LEU A 18 -9.08 4.80 -7.69
C LEU A 18 -9.12 5.84 -8.81
N LEU A 19 -9.15 7.13 -8.47
CA LEU A 19 -8.99 8.21 -9.45
C LEU A 19 -7.54 8.29 -10.00
N PRO A 20 -7.33 8.74 -11.25
CA PRO A 20 -5.99 8.91 -11.82
C PRO A 20 -5.07 9.81 -10.98
N SER A 21 -5.62 10.85 -10.32
CA SER A 21 -4.88 11.75 -9.45
C SER A 21 -4.29 11.04 -8.23
N HIS A 22 -4.98 10.05 -7.66
CA HIS A 22 -4.50 9.23 -6.55
C HIS A 22 -3.33 8.35 -7.00
N TRP A 23 -3.46 7.75 -8.19
CA TRP A 23 -2.39 6.95 -8.78
C TRP A 23 -1.11 7.75 -9.03
N PHE A 24 -1.22 8.96 -9.61
CA PHE A 24 -0.06 9.83 -9.83
C PHE A 24 0.60 10.27 -8.52
N LYS A 25 -0.17 10.53 -7.46
CA LYS A 25 0.38 10.85 -6.14
C LYS A 25 1.18 9.66 -5.58
N LEU A 26 0.61 8.46 -5.62
CA LEU A 26 1.29 7.23 -5.20
C LEU A 26 2.59 6.98 -5.96
N MET A 27 2.57 7.14 -7.28
CA MET A 27 3.76 6.97 -8.13
C MET A 27 4.87 7.95 -7.73
N LYS A 28 4.54 9.23 -7.53
CA LYS A 28 5.52 10.25 -7.10
C LYS A 28 6.16 9.91 -5.74
N ILE A 29 5.39 9.34 -4.82
CA ILE A 29 5.92 8.94 -3.51
C ILE A 29 6.86 7.75 -3.69
N ALA A 30 6.43 6.73 -4.43
CA ALA A 30 7.27 5.57 -4.73
C ALA A 30 8.61 5.99 -5.35
N GLU A 31 8.59 6.88 -6.36
CA GLU A 31 9.79 7.44 -6.98
C GLU A 31 10.67 8.25 -6.02
N HIS A 32 10.07 8.99 -5.08
CA HIS A 32 10.81 9.72 -4.06
C HIS A 32 11.51 8.79 -3.06
N GLU A 33 10.95 7.61 -2.79
CA GLU A 33 11.54 6.64 -1.85
C GLU A 33 12.77 5.92 -2.41
N SER A 34 12.93 5.87 -3.74
CA SER A 34 14.14 5.36 -4.37
C SER A 34 14.23 5.80 -5.82
N THR A 35 15.35 6.45 -6.18
CA THR A 35 15.67 6.81 -7.57
C THR A 35 16.31 5.68 -8.35
N THR A 36 16.70 4.59 -7.69
CA THR A 36 17.44 3.46 -8.31
C THR A 36 16.61 2.20 -8.40
N THR A 37 15.45 2.16 -7.73
CA THR A 37 14.59 0.98 -7.71
C THR A 37 13.38 1.19 -8.60
N GLN A 38 13.11 0.20 -9.46
CA GLN A 38 11.85 0.17 -10.19
C GLN A 38 10.71 -0.23 -9.27
N TRP A 39 9.61 0.50 -9.35
CA TRP A 39 8.39 0.21 -8.63
C TRP A 39 7.35 -0.37 -9.58
N ILE A 40 6.66 -1.42 -9.14
CA ILE A 40 5.61 -2.08 -9.90
C ILE A 40 4.26 -1.90 -9.19
N PRO A 41 3.18 -1.74 -9.96
CA PRO A 41 1.84 -1.60 -9.40
C PRO A 41 1.36 -2.90 -8.76
N TYR A 42 0.59 -2.79 -7.67
CA TYR A 42 -0.13 -3.92 -7.09
C TYR A 42 -1.50 -3.47 -6.53
N SER A 43 -2.41 -4.42 -6.36
CA SER A 43 -3.67 -4.25 -5.64
C SER A 43 -3.91 -5.41 -4.67
N LEU A 44 -4.56 -5.12 -3.54
CA LEU A 44 -4.97 -6.11 -2.56
C LEU A 44 -6.42 -5.86 -2.16
N GLU A 45 -7.27 -6.84 -2.43
CA GLU A 45 -8.67 -6.86 -2.01
C GLU A 45 -8.78 -7.54 -0.64
N ALA A 46 -9.63 -6.99 0.23
CA ALA A 46 -10.05 -7.61 1.48
C ALA A 46 -11.54 -8.00 1.40
N GLU A 47 -12.02 -8.73 2.41
CA GLU A 47 -13.44 -9.13 2.51
C GLU A 47 -14.37 -7.96 2.82
N CYS A 48 -13.83 -6.84 3.30
CA CYS A 48 -14.55 -5.58 3.51
C CYS A 48 -14.60 -4.78 2.20
N ASN A 49 -15.50 -3.79 2.12
CA ASN A 49 -15.68 -2.93 0.93
C ASN A 49 -14.49 -1.97 0.69
N SER A 50 -13.24 -2.43 0.83
CA SER A 50 -12.03 -1.63 0.66
C SER A 50 -10.97 -2.39 -0.14
N VAL A 51 -10.23 -1.65 -0.97
CA VAL A 51 -9.10 -2.15 -1.77
C VAL A 51 -7.86 -1.32 -1.48
N ALA A 52 -6.74 -1.97 -1.23
CA ALA A 52 -5.44 -1.30 -1.24
C ALA A 52 -4.88 -1.25 -2.66
N TYR A 53 -4.56 -0.06 -3.14
CA TYR A 53 -3.79 0.15 -4.36
C TYR A 53 -2.43 0.72 -4.01
N GLY A 54 -1.39 0.26 -4.69
CA GLY A 54 -0.05 0.70 -4.36
C GLY A 54 1.02 0.35 -5.36
N PHE A 55 2.24 0.66 -4.95
CA PHE A 55 3.46 0.31 -5.65
C PHE A 55 4.39 -0.44 -4.72
N MET A 56 5.02 -1.49 -5.23
CA MET A 56 6.05 -2.23 -4.51
C MET A 56 7.34 -2.27 -5.29
N ARG A 57 8.45 -2.44 -4.57
CA ARG A 57 9.76 -2.57 -5.18
C ARG A 57 9.83 -3.86 -6.01
N ASN A 58 10.24 -3.72 -7.26
CA ASN A 58 10.34 -4.84 -8.19
C ASN A 58 11.32 -5.93 -7.72
N ASP A 59 12.39 -5.55 -7.03
CA ASP A 59 13.39 -6.49 -6.53
C ASP A 59 12.92 -7.31 -5.31
N LEU A 60 11.78 -6.95 -4.73
CA LEU A 60 11.11 -7.70 -3.66
C LEU A 60 9.85 -8.43 -4.18
N PHE A 61 9.58 -8.38 -5.49
CA PHE A 61 8.39 -9.02 -6.06
C PHE A 61 8.57 -10.52 -6.18
N ASP A 62 8.09 -11.23 -5.17
CA ASP A 62 7.92 -12.68 -5.19
C ASP A 62 6.64 -13.08 -4.45
N GLU A 63 6.25 -14.35 -4.60
CA GLU A 63 5.05 -14.91 -3.97
C GLU A 63 5.12 -14.84 -2.42
N HIS A 64 6.31 -14.98 -1.84
CA HIS A 64 6.50 -14.96 -0.40
C HIS A 64 6.24 -13.56 0.16
N PHE A 65 6.81 -12.53 -0.45
CA PHE A 65 6.65 -11.14 -0.07
C PHE A 65 5.22 -10.66 -0.33
N LEU A 66 4.59 -11.05 -1.42
CA LEU A 66 3.16 -10.76 -1.67
C LEU A 66 2.27 -11.29 -0.56
N ASN A 67 2.51 -12.54 -0.12
CA ASN A 67 1.77 -13.14 0.98
C ASN A 67 2.07 -12.45 2.33
N ASP A 68 3.31 -12.08 2.58
CA ASP A 68 3.69 -11.36 3.80
C ASP A 68 3.07 -9.95 3.85
N LEU A 69 3.11 -9.23 2.72
CA LEU A 69 2.44 -7.95 2.55
C LEU A 69 0.94 -8.07 2.77
N LYS A 70 0.28 -9.06 2.15
CA LYS A 70 -1.15 -9.32 2.32
C LYS A 70 -1.49 -9.55 3.78
N ASN A 71 -0.80 -10.46 4.45
CA ASN A 71 -1.02 -10.74 5.87
C ASN A 71 -0.78 -9.53 6.78
N THR A 72 0.11 -8.62 6.39
CA THR A 72 0.40 -7.39 7.13
C THR A 72 -0.72 -6.36 6.98
N ILE A 73 -1.31 -6.24 5.78
CA ILE A 73 -2.25 -5.18 5.44
C ILE A 73 -3.73 -5.62 5.59
N THR A 74 -4.04 -6.91 5.48
CA THR A 74 -5.42 -7.43 5.66
C THR A 74 -6.08 -6.96 6.96
N PRO A 75 -5.44 -6.99 8.15
CA PRO A 75 -6.07 -6.49 9.37
C PRO A 75 -6.41 -5.00 9.31
N VAL A 76 -5.62 -4.20 8.57
CA VAL A 76 -5.86 -2.78 8.36
C VAL A 76 -7.07 -2.59 7.45
N LEU A 77 -7.13 -3.33 6.33
CA LEU A 77 -8.25 -3.29 5.37
C LEU A 77 -9.58 -3.79 5.95
N MET A 78 -9.53 -4.56 7.03
CA MET A 78 -10.71 -5.05 7.75
C MET A 78 -11.10 -4.19 8.95
N ASP A 79 -10.31 -3.16 9.27
CA ASP A 79 -10.64 -2.22 10.34
C ASP A 79 -11.80 -1.31 9.88
N TRP A 80 -12.77 -1.07 10.75
CA TRP A 80 -13.91 -0.21 10.45
C TRP A 80 -13.60 1.28 10.70
N ASN A 81 -12.43 1.59 11.29
CA ASN A 81 -11.96 2.96 11.58
C ASN A 81 -10.77 3.37 10.69
N LEU A 82 -10.84 3.06 9.39
CA LEU A 82 -9.78 3.33 8.41
C LEU A 82 -9.35 4.80 8.33
N GLU A 83 -10.24 5.75 8.64
CA GLU A 83 -9.95 7.20 8.69
C GLU A 83 -8.76 7.58 9.60
N THR A 84 -8.47 6.76 10.61
CA THR A 84 -7.36 6.98 11.55
C THR A 84 -6.07 6.27 11.15
N ALA A 85 -6.15 5.43 10.13
CA ALA A 85 -5.04 4.65 9.64
C ALA A 85 -4.11 5.62 8.87
N ASN A 86 -3.07 6.09 9.56
CA ASN A 86 -1.88 6.71 8.98
C ASN A 86 -0.67 6.02 9.61
N GLY A 87 0.21 5.43 8.81
CA GLY A 87 1.30 4.69 9.41
C GLY A 87 2.23 3.94 8.46
N SER A 88 3.31 3.46 9.07
CA SER A 88 4.24 2.52 8.48
C SER A 88 4.06 1.16 9.15
N TYR A 89 3.80 0.11 8.38
CA TYR A 89 3.67 -1.25 8.86
C TYR A 89 4.96 -2.02 8.58
N THR A 90 5.40 -2.84 9.53
CA THR A 90 6.57 -3.70 9.32
C THR A 90 6.09 -5.13 9.04
N THR A 91 6.44 -5.66 7.87
CA THR A 91 6.13 -7.05 7.48
C THR A 91 6.92 -8.05 8.32
N LYS A 92 6.55 -9.34 8.32
CA LYS A 92 7.31 -10.36 9.08
C LYS A 92 8.72 -10.55 8.54
N SER A 93 8.92 -10.34 7.24
CA SER A 93 10.24 -10.28 6.58
C SER A 93 11.07 -9.04 6.95
N GLY A 94 10.51 -8.09 7.73
CA GLY A 94 11.23 -6.92 8.24
C GLY A 94 11.25 -5.72 7.29
N HIS A 95 10.41 -5.73 6.26
CA HIS A 95 10.26 -4.62 5.31
C HIS A 95 9.21 -3.63 5.78
N VAL A 96 9.34 -2.37 5.35
CA VAL A 96 8.39 -1.31 5.71
C VAL A 96 7.42 -1.04 4.56
N VAL A 97 6.13 -1.07 4.89
CA VAL A 97 5.02 -0.70 4.03
C VAL A 97 4.49 0.64 4.50
N ILE A 98 4.46 1.64 3.63
CA ILE A 98 3.96 2.97 3.94
C ILE A 98 2.55 3.09 3.44
N MET A 99 1.63 3.43 4.32
CA MET A 99 0.30 3.86 3.91
C MET A 99 0.31 5.38 3.79
N PHE A 100 0.06 5.87 2.59
CA PHE A 100 0.04 7.28 2.27
C PHE A 100 -1.25 7.97 2.73
N GLY A 101 -2.34 7.22 2.81
CA GLY A 101 -3.60 7.68 3.39
C GLY A 101 -4.74 6.72 3.11
N HIS A 102 -5.82 6.90 3.86
CA HIS A 102 -7.15 6.46 3.47
C HIS A 102 -7.75 7.51 2.54
N VAL A 103 -8.35 7.06 1.44
CA VAL A 103 -9.15 7.92 0.58
C VAL A 103 -10.59 7.43 0.69
N ASP A 104 -11.28 7.89 1.74
CA ASP A 104 -12.72 8.13 1.66
C ASP A 104 -12.89 9.25 0.63
N HIS A 105 -13.81 9.15 -0.32
CA HIS A 105 -13.96 10.20 -1.32
C HIS A 105 -14.31 11.52 -0.62
N ILE A 106 -13.98 12.59 -1.34
CA ILE A 106 -14.92 13.61 -1.86
C ILE A 106 -14.19 14.95 -1.85
N ASN A 107 -13.62 15.33 -3.01
CA ASN A 107 -13.78 16.63 -3.70
C ASN A 107 -12.85 16.77 -4.92
#